data_AF-A0A9W9BC17-F1
#
_entry.id   AF-A0A9W9BC17-F1
#
_cell.length_a   1.000
_cell.length_b   1.000
_cell.length_c   1.000
_cell.angle_alpha   90.00
_cell.angle_beta   90.00
_cell.angle_gamma   90.00
#
_symmetry.space_group_name_H-M   'P 1'
#
loop_
_entity.id
_entity.type
_entity.pdbx_description
1 polymer ?
#
loop_
_entity_poly.entity_id
_entity_poly.type
_entity_poly.pdbx_seq_one_letter_code
_entity_poly.pdbx_strand_id
1 'polypeptide(L)'
;METFEAELAKATNLDKGDMLGAVAIVIDNNGKFLYRHAAGRQLLDTDSPPLDPDCTISLTSAGKFVTNIAALQLVERGILMLDEPITRSLPEIEKCLLVEEVDEKIRLRPPICSVTLRHLLLNTSGMGTPDSYQERFGIEDRVPPPDFPDDAHPLSRNQFTHLFFEPGEGFEYGWGIYCVQLLVERLGGKDRFFEYVDHHIFGALGMTASTYRPALVPHVWKRRLQMVERKVDTSTKNGKAYFVARDKDTYGLTCSISDLARLFGDIMSPDCKLLQRQEHRDLFFMPQLTPSSHAHQSLLAETTNYGFLLPLKQDVSHKVSWALTPPPAMNWTAAGALVEEDGTLPGSCIPKGTVAFEGQPNIIWTVNREKGRMMLFGTQLLPGYDVKAHNLAVQFLYDAWKTFG
;
A
#
# COMPACT_ATOMS: atom_id res chain seq x y z
N MET A 1 8.82 -4.46 24.51
CA MET A 1 9.44 -3.66 23.43
C MET A 1 10.97 -3.62 23.50
N GLU A 2 11.62 -3.71 24.66
CA GLU A 2 13.10 -3.64 24.78
C GLU A 2 13.85 -4.62 23.85
N THR A 3 13.42 -5.87 23.74
CA THR A 3 14.02 -6.85 22.83
C THR A 3 14.00 -6.39 21.37
N PHE A 4 12.88 -5.81 20.93
CA PHE A 4 12.75 -5.26 19.58
C PHE A 4 13.69 -4.06 19.38
N GLU A 5 13.76 -3.14 20.34
CA GLU A 5 14.66 -1.97 20.25
C GLU A 5 16.13 -2.39 20.13
N ALA A 6 16.56 -3.42 20.86
CA ALA A 6 17.91 -3.96 20.77
C ALA A 6 18.20 -4.56 19.38
N GLU A 7 17.27 -5.34 18.82
CA GLU A 7 17.44 -5.90 17.47
C GLU A 7 17.39 -4.81 16.38
N LEU A 8 16.55 -3.79 16.54
CA LEU A 8 16.50 -2.65 15.64
C LEU A 8 17.80 -1.82 15.69
N ALA A 9 18.33 -1.53 16.87
CA ALA A 9 19.62 -0.85 17.02
C ALA A 9 20.77 -1.64 16.36
N LYS A 10 20.75 -2.97 16.50
CA LYS A 10 21.70 -3.87 15.86
C LYS A 10 21.56 -3.89 14.34
N ALA A 11 20.33 -3.89 13.82
CA ALA A 11 20.06 -3.89 12.38
C ALA A 11 20.31 -2.54 11.71
N THR A 12 20.25 -1.44 12.46
CA THR A 12 20.58 -0.10 11.95
C THR A 12 22.05 0.29 12.16
N ASN A 13 22.88 -0.64 12.65
CA ASN A 13 24.32 -0.46 12.68
C ASN A 13 24.88 -0.61 11.26
N LEU A 14 25.32 0.51 10.68
CA LEU A 14 25.79 0.60 9.29
C LEU A 14 27.01 -0.28 8.99
N ASP A 15 27.83 -0.65 9.99
CA ASP A 15 28.95 -1.56 9.78
C ASP A 15 28.50 -2.95 9.31
N LYS A 16 27.27 -3.35 9.67
CA LYS A 16 26.64 -4.59 9.23
C LYS A 16 25.92 -4.45 7.90
N GLY A 17 25.66 -3.21 7.49
CA GLY A 17 24.95 -2.86 6.28
C GLY A 17 23.51 -3.34 6.25
N ASP A 18 22.85 -3.54 7.40
CA ASP A 18 21.53 -4.19 7.47
C ASP A 18 20.37 -3.22 7.19
N MET A 19 20.34 -2.01 7.75
CA MET A 19 19.39 -0.95 7.37
C MET A 19 20.00 0.43 7.63
N LEU A 20 19.58 1.44 6.86
CA LEU A 20 19.95 2.83 7.13
C LEU A 20 19.31 3.35 8.43
N GLY A 21 18.00 3.13 8.54
CA GLY A 21 17.20 3.52 9.68
C GLY A 21 15.78 2.98 9.56
N ALA A 22 15.06 2.93 10.67
CA ALA A 22 13.64 2.58 10.68
C ALA A 22 12.93 3.24 11.86
N VAL A 23 11.62 3.39 11.71
CA VAL A 23 10.71 3.93 12.72
C VAL A 23 9.58 2.95 12.97
N ALA A 24 9.22 2.80 14.24
CA ALA A 24 8.18 1.90 14.71
C ALA A 24 7.25 2.65 15.66
N ILE A 25 5.94 2.57 15.41
CA ILE A 25 4.91 3.30 16.17
C ILE A 25 3.73 2.42 16.54
N VAL A 26 3.12 2.73 17.68
CA VAL A 26 1.79 2.28 18.07
C VAL A 26 0.99 3.51 18.50
N ILE A 27 -0.21 3.66 17.95
CA ILE A 27 -1.12 4.75 18.30
C ILE A 27 -2.48 4.21 18.74
N ASP A 28 -3.20 4.99 19.54
CA ASP A 28 -4.60 4.74 19.86
C ASP A 28 -5.57 5.33 18.79
N ASN A 29 -6.87 5.15 19.01
CA ASN A 29 -7.94 5.67 18.16
C ASN A 29 -8.08 7.20 18.13
N ASN A 30 -7.28 7.94 18.91
CA ASN A 30 -7.20 9.40 18.85
C ASN A 30 -5.91 9.87 18.17
N GLY A 31 -5.09 8.94 17.65
CA GLY A 31 -3.79 9.25 17.07
C GLY A 31 -2.72 9.57 18.11
N LYS A 32 -2.93 9.23 19.39
CA LYS A 32 -1.93 9.43 20.44
C LYS A 32 -0.93 8.28 20.41
N PHE A 33 0.36 8.61 20.43
CA PHE A 33 1.43 7.62 20.52
C PHE A 33 1.42 6.90 21.87
N LEU A 34 1.24 5.58 21.81
CA LEU A 34 1.47 4.65 22.92
C LEU A 34 2.91 4.12 22.89
N TYR A 35 3.49 4.04 21.69
CA TYR A 35 4.88 3.69 21.46
C TYR A 35 5.39 4.45 20.24
N ARG A 36 6.63 4.94 20.32
CA ARG A 36 7.30 5.63 19.22
C ARG A 36 8.80 5.50 19.38
N HIS A 37 9.43 4.76 18.47
CA HIS A 37 10.87 4.53 18.50
C HIS A 37 11.44 4.63 17.10
N ALA A 38 12.62 5.21 16.96
CA ALA A 38 13.38 5.23 15.73
C ALA A 38 14.86 4.97 16.01
N ALA A 39 15.53 4.30 15.08
CA ALA A 39 16.96 4.04 15.16
C ALA A 39 17.61 4.16 13.79
N GLY A 40 18.94 4.30 13.79
CA GLY A 40 19.75 4.51 12.60
C GLY A 40 19.92 5.99 12.26
N ARG A 41 20.17 6.26 10.98
CA ARG A 41 20.45 7.60 10.46
C ARG A 41 19.39 8.03 9.47
N GLN A 42 19.25 9.34 9.33
CA GLN A 42 18.31 9.91 8.40
C GLN A 42 18.80 9.87 6.94
N LEU A 43 20.09 10.14 6.71
CA LEU A 43 20.75 10.13 5.40
C LEU A 43 21.94 9.16 5.42
N LEU A 44 22.37 8.71 4.24
CA LEU A 44 23.55 7.86 4.06
C LEU A 44 24.86 8.55 4.45
N ASP A 45 24.89 9.88 4.47
CA ASP A 45 26.08 10.66 4.83
C ASP A 45 26.61 10.26 6.21
N THR A 46 27.94 10.14 6.33
CA THR A 46 28.58 9.67 7.57
C THR A 46 28.30 10.58 8.78
N ASP A 47 28.08 11.87 8.52
CA ASP A 47 27.79 12.90 9.52
C ASP A 47 26.28 13.16 9.67
N SER A 48 25.43 12.34 9.05
CA SER A 48 23.98 12.45 9.17
C SER A 48 23.55 12.36 10.64
N PRO A 49 22.58 13.20 11.07
CA PRO A 49 22.00 13.06 12.39
C PRO A 49 21.32 11.68 12.56
N PRO A 50 21.13 11.26 13.83
CA PRO A 50 20.23 10.15 14.15
C PRO A 50 18.85 10.36 13.52
N LEU A 51 18.18 9.27 13.18
CA LEU A 51 16.83 9.33 12.61
C LEU A 51 15.86 9.97 13.61
N ASP A 52 15.22 11.07 13.20
CA ASP A 52 14.13 11.68 13.95
C ASP A 52 12.93 10.72 14.01
N PRO A 53 12.37 10.43 15.21
CA PRO A 53 11.12 9.66 15.31
C PRO A 53 9.92 10.30 14.60
N ASP A 54 9.99 11.58 14.25
CA ASP A 54 9.05 12.32 13.41
C ASP A 54 9.55 12.55 11.98
N CYS A 55 10.46 11.70 11.50
CA CYS A 55 10.88 11.72 10.10
C CYS A 55 9.69 11.59 9.15
N THR A 56 9.93 11.95 7.89
CA THR A 56 8.97 11.69 6.80
C THR A 56 9.36 10.41 6.09
N ILE A 57 8.38 9.57 5.78
CA ILE A 57 8.57 8.33 5.02
C ILE A 57 7.67 8.33 3.80
N SER A 58 8.16 7.80 2.68
CA SER A 58 7.32 7.54 1.52
C SER A 58 6.61 6.22 1.69
N LEU A 59 5.28 6.26 1.70
CA LEU A 59 4.44 5.10 1.89
C LEU A 59 4.35 4.21 0.65
N THR A 60 4.63 4.74 -0.54
CA THR A 60 4.37 4.04 -1.82
C THR A 60 2.93 3.47 -1.83
N SER A 61 2.78 2.16 -2.03
CA SER A 61 1.50 1.45 -1.98
C SER A 61 0.78 1.55 -0.63
N ALA A 62 1.50 1.63 0.50
CA ALA A 62 0.90 1.69 1.83
C ALA A 62 0.00 2.92 2.03
N GLY A 63 0.08 3.93 1.17
CA GLY A 63 -0.74 5.14 1.20
C GLY A 63 -1.98 5.12 0.30
N LYS A 64 -2.26 4.02 -0.43
CA LYS A 64 -3.37 3.95 -1.40
C LYS A 64 -4.74 4.23 -0.79
N PHE A 65 -4.94 3.89 0.48
CA PHE A 65 -6.19 4.15 1.19
C PHE A 65 -6.56 5.65 1.22
N VAL A 66 -5.58 6.57 1.13
CA VAL A 66 -5.83 8.02 1.07
C VAL A 66 -6.52 8.41 -0.24
N THR A 67 -6.15 7.79 -1.36
CA THR A 67 -6.85 7.95 -2.64
C THR A 67 -8.30 7.47 -2.50
N ASN A 68 -8.52 6.35 -1.81
CA ASN A 68 -9.85 5.78 -1.60
C ASN A 68 -10.71 6.68 -0.68
N ILE A 69 -10.13 7.29 0.35
CA ILE A 69 -10.81 8.33 1.15
C ILE A 69 -11.24 9.50 0.26
N ALA A 70 -10.35 10.00 -0.62
CA ALA A 70 -10.68 11.11 -1.50
C ALA A 70 -11.85 10.79 -2.45
N ALA A 71 -11.89 9.58 -3.00
CA ALA A 71 -13.00 9.13 -3.82
C ALA A 71 -14.31 9.01 -3.01
N LEU A 72 -14.24 8.47 -1.80
CA LEU A 72 -15.41 8.33 -0.93
C LEU A 72 -15.95 9.67 -0.42
N GLN A 73 -15.11 10.71 -0.29
CA GLN A 73 -15.58 12.08 -0.07
C GLN A 73 -16.46 12.59 -1.23
N LEU A 74 -16.20 12.18 -2.47
CA LEU A 74 -17.05 12.50 -3.62
C LEU A 74 -18.33 11.66 -3.63
N VAL A 75 -18.28 10.43 -3.11
CA VAL A 75 -19.48 9.60 -2.89
C VAL A 75 -20.40 10.23 -1.84
N GLU A 76 -19.86 10.74 -0.72
CA GLU A 76 -20.66 11.44 0.30
C GLU A 76 -21.38 12.68 -0.24
N ARG A 77 -20.77 13.35 -1.23
CA ARG A 77 -21.33 14.51 -1.92
C ARG A 77 -22.30 14.14 -3.05
N GLY A 78 -22.50 12.84 -3.33
CA GLY A 78 -23.34 12.36 -4.43
C GLY A 78 -22.80 12.63 -5.83
N ILE A 79 -21.50 12.92 -5.95
CA ILE A 79 -20.81 13.19 -7.22
C ILE A 79 -20.38 11.88 -7.90
N LEU A 80 -20.00 10.89 -7.08
CA LEU A 80 -19.71 9.53 -7.50
C LEU A 80 -20.66 8.55 -6.83
N MET A 81 -20.90 7.42 -7.48
CA MET A 81 -21.62 6.28 -6.90
C MET A 81 -20.69 5.07 -6.90
N LEU A 82 -20.78 4.25 -5.86
CA LEU A 82 -19.93 3.06 -5.72
C LEU A 82 -20.20 2.02 -6.82
N ASP A 83 -21.47 1.83 -7.14
CA ASP A 83 -21.96 0.69 -7.92
C ASP A 83 -22.48 1.07 -9.31
N GLU A 84 -22.36 2.35 -9.70
CA GLU A 84 -22.65 2.77 -11.08
C GLU A 84 -21.41 2.61 -11.98
N PRO A 85 -21.60 2.36 -13.29
CA PRO A 85 -20.51 2.38 -14.26
C PRO A 85 -19.75 3.71 -14.25
N ILE A 86 -18.42 3.65 -14.18
CA ILE A 86 -17.59 4.87 -14.20
C ILE A 86 -17.43 5.45 -15.61
N THR A 87 -17.92 4.77 -16.65
CA THR A 87 -17.78 5.15 -18.06
C THR A 87 -18.29 6.57 -18.33
N ARG A 88 -19.30 7.04 -17.60
CA ARG A 88 -19.78 8.43 -17.73
C ARG A 88 -18.73 9.47 -17.33
N SER A 89 -17.91 9.16 -16.33
CA SER A 89 -16.89 10.06 -15.76
C SER A 89 -15.48 9.79 -16.29
N LEU A 90 -15.26 8.58 -16.78
CA LEU A 90 -14.00 8.06 -17.29
C LEU A 90 -14.25 7.21 -18.55
N PRO A 91 -14.72 7.81 -19.66
CA PRO A 91 -15.11 7.08 -20.87
C PRO A 91 -13.96 6.29 -21.48
N GLU A 92 -12.72 6.73 -21.28
CA GLU A 92 -11.54 6.02 -21.78
C GLU A 92 -11.33 4.64 -21.14
N ILE A 93 -12.02 4.32 -20.03
CA ILE A 93 -12.00 2.98 -19.44
C ILE A 93 -12.51 1.91 -20.42
N GLU A 94 -13.33 2.28 -21.41
CA GLU A 94 -13.83 1.36 -22.45
C GLU A 94 -12.72 0.80 -23.36
N LYS A 95 -11.56 1.46 -23.41
CA LYS A 95 -10.36 0.94 -24.10
C LYS A 95 -9.69 -0.19 -23.31
N CYS A 96 -10.00 -0.34 -22.02
CA CYS A 96 -9.51 -1.41 -21.16
C CYS A 96 -10.33 -2.68 -21.39
N LEU A 97 -9.97 -3.42 -22.44
CA LEU A 97 -10.61 -4.68 -22.84
C LEU A 97 -10.19 -5.87 -21.97
N LEU A 98 -11.01 -6.91 -21.93
CA LEU A 98 -10.68 -8.20 -21.34
C LEU A 98 -9.71 -8.98 -22.24
N VAL A 99 -8.67 -9.55 -21.64
CA VAL A 99 -7.71 -10.44 -22.31
C VAL A 99 -8.14 -11.89 -22.16
N GLU A 100 -8.31 -12.57 -23.28
CA GLU A 100 -8.60 -14.01 -23.35
C GLU A 100 -7.51 -14.72 -24.14
N GLU A 101 -7.02 -15.85 -23.63
CA GLU A 101 -6.14 -16.74 -24.36
C GLU A 101 -6.93 -17.95 -24.84
N VAL A 102 -7.09 -18.07 -26.16
CA VAL A 102 -7.84 -19.15 -26.81
C VAL A 102 -6.95 -19.75 -27.90
N ASP A 103 -6.66 -21.05 -27.80
CA ASP A 103 -5.75 -21.77 -28.71
C ASP A 103 -4.38 -21.07 -28.83
N GLU A 104 -3.79 -20.69 -27.68
CA GLU A 104 -2.51 -19.97 -27.56
C GLU A 104 -2.49 -18.56 -28.21
N LYS A 105 -3.65 -18.05 -28.63
CA LYS A 105 -3.80 -16.72 -29.22
C LYS A 105 -4.53 -15.78 -28.27
N ILE A 106 -3.96 -14.60 -28.12
CA ILE A 106 -4.58 -13.50 -27.38
C ILE A 106 -5.74 -12.93 -28.20
N ARG A 107 -6.89 -12.77 -27.55
CA ARG A 107 -8.06 -12.06 -28.04
C ARG A 107 -8.43 -10.98 -27.03
N LEU A 108 -8.84 -9.83 -27.53
CA LEU A 108 -9.34 -8.73 -26.73
C LEU A 108 -10.82 -8.54 -27.02
N ARG A 109 -11.63 -8.44 -25.97
CA ARG A 109 -13.06 -8.12 -26.11
C ARG A 109 -13.54 -7.18 -25.01
N PRO A 110 -14.62 -6.43 -25.21
CA PRO A 110 -15.24 -5.67 -24.14
C PRO A 110 -15.68 -6.60 -22.98
N PRO A 111 -15.57 -6.14 -21.72
CA PRO A 111 -16.18 -6.85 -20.60
C PRO A 111 -17.71 -6.80 -20.72
N ILE A 112 -18.40 -7.80 -20.17
CA ILE A 112 -19.86 -7.87 -20.13
C ILE A 112 -20.39 -6.86 -19.10
N CYS A 113 -19.74 -6.81 -17.93
CA CYS A 113 -20.05 -5.87 -16.86
C CYS A 113 -19.15 -4.65 -16.95
N SER A 114 -19.70 -3.46 -16.77
CA SER A 114 -18.89 -2.24 -16.70
C SER A 114 -18.10 -2.16 -15.39
N VAL A 115 -16.90 -1.55 -15.46
CA VAL A 115 -16.12 -1.23 -14.27
C VAL A 115 -16.86 -0.17 -13.43
N THR A 116 -16.92 -0.39 -12.11
CA THR A 116 -17.52 0.53 -11.14
C THR A 116 -16.44 1.09 -10.22
N LEU A 117 -16.76 2.13 -9.43
CA LEU A 117 -15.83 2.65 -8.42
C LEU A 117 -15.52 1.55 -7.39
N ARG A 118 -16.50 0.77 -6.95
CA ARG A 118 -16.31 -0.34 -6.00
C ARG A 118 -15.29 -1.35 -6.52
N HIS A 119 -15.35 -1.69 -7.81
CA HIS A 119 -14.37 -2.61 -8.40
C HIS A 119 -12.93 -2.08 -8.31
N LEU A 120 -12.74 -0.77 -8.53
CA LEU A 120 -11.43 -0.14 -8.43
C LEU A 120 -10.91 -0.06 -6.98
N LEU A 121 -11.78 0.28 -6.02
CA LEU A 121 -11.41 0.40 -4.60
C LEU A 121 -10.99 -0.96 -3.99
N LEU A 122 -11.52 -2.07 -4.54
CA LEU A 122 -11.36 -3.42 -3.99
C LEU A 122 -10.44 -4.33 -4.79
N ASN A 123 -9.75 -3.83 -5.83
CA ASN A 123 -8.90 -4.63 -6.72
C ASN A 123 -9.68 -5.77 -7.41
N THR A 124 -10.95 -5.54 -7.75
CA THR A 124 -11.82 -6.49 -8.45
C THR A 124 -12.22 -6.00 -9.84
N SER A 125 -11.56 -4.97 -10.38
CA SER A 125 -11.81 -4.49 -11.74
C SER A 125 -11.24 -5.37 -12.85
N GLY A 126 -10.28 -6.23 -12.52
CA GLY A 126 -9.50 -7.02 -13.48
C GLY A 126 -8.24 -6.32 -13.99
N MET A 127 -8.02 -5.04 -13.67
CA MET A 127 -6.81 -4.31 -14.09
C MET A 127 -5.58 -4.79 -13.32
N GLY A 128 -4.60 -5.35 -14.03
CA GLY A 128 -3.32 -5.78 -13.49
C GLY A 128 -2.25 -4.69 -13.45
N THR A 129 -1.00 -5.13 -13.46
CA THR A 129 0.21 -4.33 -13.60
C THR A 129 1.04 -4.84 -14.78
N PRO A 130 1.97 -4.07 -15.36
CA PRO A 130 2.86 -4.58 -16.40
C PRO A 130 3.60 -5.85 -15.98
N ASP A 131 4.03 -5.94 -14.72
CA ASP A 131 4.71 -7.11 -14.17
C ASP A 131 3.78 -8.35 -14.15
N SER A 132 2.51 -8.20 -13.75
CA SER A 132 1.56 -9.33 -13.76
C SER A 132 1.10 -9.72 -15.17
N TYR A 133 1.10 -8.79 -16.12
CA TYR A 133 0.97 -9.13 -17.55
C TYR A 133 2.16 -9.93 -18.06
N GLN A 134 3.38 -9.50 -17.73
CA GLN A 134 4.61 -10.19 -18.11
C GLN A 134 4.69 -11.59 -17.50
N GLU A 135 4.27 -11.76 -16.24
CA GLU A 135 4.23 -13.06 -15.57
C GLU A 135 3.22 -14.01 -16.23
N ARG A 136 2.03 -13.52 -16.57
CA ARG A 136 0.95 -14.35 -17.10
C ARG A 136 1.11 -14.69 -18.58
N PHE A 137 1.65 -13.78 -19.38
CA PHE A 137 1.70 -13.94 -20.84
C PHE A 137 3.13 -14.01 -21.41
N GLY A 138 4.16 -13.75 -20.60
CA GLY A 138 5.56 -13.72 -21.01
C GLY A 138 6.08 -12.33 -21.38
N ILE A 139 7.36 -12.26 -21.77
CA ILE A 139 8.07 -11.01 -22.11
C ILE A 139 7.80 -10.57 -23.57
N GLU A 140 7.26 -11.47 -24.38
CA GLU A 140 6.80 -11.10 -25.73
C GLU A 140 5.57 -10.19 -25.60
N ASP A 141 5.49 -9.10 -26.38
CA ASP A 141 4.37 -8.14 -26.46
C ASP A 141 3.06 -8.78 -26.98
N ARG A 142 2.69 -9.97 -26.49
CA ARG A 142 1.54 -10.78 -26.90
C ARG A 142 0.23 -10.06 -26.62
N VAL A 143 0.20 -9.23 -25.57
CA VAL A 143 -0.93 -8.36 -25.25
C VAL A 143 -0.52 -6.92 -25.57
N PRO A 144 -1.03 -6.31 -26.66
CA PRO A 144 -0.79 -4.90 -26.92
C PRO A 144 -1.41 -4.05 -25.80
N PRO A 145 -0.85 -2.88 -25.47
CA PRO A 145 -1.47 -1.98 -24.50
C PRO A 145 -2.80 -1.44 -25.05
N PRO A 146 -3.69 -0.96 -24.16
CA PRO A 146 -4.90 -0.27 -24.61
C PRO A 146 -4.55 0.91 -25.53
N ASP A 147 -5.24 0.98 -26.67
CA ASP A 147 -4.99 2.01 -27.68
C ASP A 147 -5.58 3.35 -27.23
N PHE A 148 -4.77 4.25 -26.68
CA PHE A 148 -5.17 5.61 -26.30
C PHE A 148 -4.66 6.65 -27.31
N PRO A 149 -5.42 7.73 -27.60
CA PRO A 149 -4.93 8.80 -28.45
C PRO A 149 -3.75 9.53 -27.80
N ASP A 150 -2.91 10.18 -28.61
CA ASP A 150 -1.68 10.85 -28.15
C ASP A 150 -1.94 11.98 -27.15
N ASP A 151 -3.11 12.62 -27.23
CA ASP A 151 -3.56 13.70 -26.33
C ASP A 151 -4.33 13.19 -25.10
N ALA A 152 -4.43 11.86 -24.90
CA ALA A 152 -5.06 11.28 -23.72
C ALA A 152 -4.34 11.72 -22.43
N HIS A 153 -5.09 11.70 -21.33
CA HIS A 153 -4.53 12.03 -20.02
C HIS A 153 -3.33 11.12 -19.69
N PRO A 154 -2.23 11.65 -19.12
CA PRO A 154 -1.04 10.83 -18.86
C PRO A 154 -1.29 9.61 -17.96
N LEU A 155 -2.24 9.69 -17.03
CA LEU A 155 -2.63 8.52 -16.22
C LEU A 155 -3.29 7.43 -17.06
N SER A 156 -4.25 7.77 -17.93
CA SER A 156 -4.90 6.76 -18.77
C SER A 156 -3.90 6.15 -19.74
N ARG A 157 -3.14 7.01 -20.45
CA ARG A 157 -2.19 6.57 -21.47
C ARG A 157 -1.06 5.67 -20.92
N ASN A 158 -0.55 5.97 -19.73
CA ASN A 158 0.66 5.32 -19.21
C ASN A 158 0.38 4.30 -18.09
N GLN A 159 -0.80 4.31 -17.48
CA GLN A 159 -1.08 3.50 -16.28
C GLN A 159 -2.33 2.62 -16.42
N PHE A 160 -3.16 2.79 -17.46
CA PHE A 160 -4.31 1.89 -17.63
C PHE A 160 -3.86 0.66 -18.41
N THR A 161 -4.32 -0.50 -17.96
CA THR A 161 -4.09 -1.79 -18.59
C THR A 161 -5.40 -2.39 -19.07
N HIS A 162 -5.30 -3.48 -19.84
CA HIS A 162 -6.42 -4.38 -20.07
C HIS A 162 -6.89 -5.04 -18.75
N LEU A 163 -7.92 -5.90 -18.86
CA LEU A 163 -8.51 -6.64 -17.75
C LEU A 163 -8.18 -8.13 -17.86
N PHE A 164 -7.93 -8.82 -16.75
CA PHE A 164 -7.73 -10.27 -16.71
C PHE A 164 -9.00 -11.09 -16.53
N PHE A 165 -10.05 -10.50 -15.95
CA PHE A 165 -11.33 -11.16 -15.66
C PHE A 165 -12.47 -10.13 -15.72
N GLU A 166 -13.71 -10.61 -15.79
CA GLU A 166 -14.90 -9.75 -15.75
C GLU A 166 -14.93 -8.96 -14.44
N PRO A 167 -15.19 -7.64 -14.46
CA PRO A 167 -15.23 -6.84 -13.23
C PRO A 167 -16.18 -7.44 -12.18
N GLY A 168 -15.64 -7.72 -10.99
CA GLY A 168 -16.33 -8.38 -9.87
C GLY A 168 -16.10 -9.90 -9.76
N GLU A 169 -15.62 -10.55 -10.81
CA GLU A 169 -15.46 -12.02 -10.89
C GLU A 169 -14.04 -12.52 -10.54
N GLY A 170 -13.22 -11.67 -9.92
CA GLY A 170 -11.86 -12.01 -9.54
C GLY A 170 -11.22 -10.95 -8.65
N PHE A 171 -9.99 -11.23 -8.23
CA PHE A 171 -9.14 -10.30 -7.49
C PHE A 171 -7.77 -10.24 -8.17
N GLU A 172 -7.29 -9.03 -8.44
CA GLU A 172 -5.95 -8.75 -8.97
C GLU A 172 -5.50 -7.43 -8.37
N TYR A 173 -4.47 -7.47 -7.53
CA TYR A 173 -3.85 -6.24 -7.05
C TYR A 173 -3.17 -5.52 -8.21
N GLY A 174 -3.64 -4.32 -8.55
CA GLY A 174 -3.19 -3.68 -9.77
C GLY A 174 -3.37 -2.18 -9.84
N TRP A 175 -3.37 -1.68 -11.07
CA TRP A 175 -3.28 -0.25 -11.37
C TRP A 175 -4.62 0.49 -11.44
N GLY A 176 -5.72 -0.16 -11.01
CA GLY A 176 -7.04 0.47 -10.89
C GLY A 176 -7.04 1.74 -10.00
N ILE A 177 -6.09 1.88 -9.09
CA ILE A 177 -5.94 3.08 -8.26
C ILE A 177 -5.71 4.37 -9.07
N TYR A 178 -5.09 4.28 -10.25
CA TYR A 178 -4.85 5.45 -11.09
C TYR A 178 -6.14 5.93 -11.77
N CYS A 179 -7.08 5.02 -12.03
CA CYS A 179 -8.44 5.38 -12.44
C CYS A 179 -9.13 6.17 -11.32
N VAL A 180 -8.96 5.75 -10.06
CA VAL A 180 -9.53 6.46 -8.89
C VAL A 180 -8.92 7.85 -8.75
N GLN A 181 -7.60 8.00 -8.92
CA GLN A 181 -6.94 9.32 -8.90
C GLN A 181 -7.48 10.24 -10.01
N LEU A 182 -7.64 9.72 -11.22
CA LEU A 182 -8.17 10.50 -12.35
C LEU A 182 -9.64 10.88 -12.15
N LEU A 183 -10.46 10.00 -11.56
CA LEU A 183 -11.84 10.33 -11.18
C LEU A 183 -11.87 11.46 -10.16
N VAL A 184 -11.02 11.42 -9.13
CA VAL A 184 -10.92 12.48 -8.13
C VAL A 184 -10.40 13.79 -8.74
N GLU A 185 -9.42 13.73 -9.64
CA GLU A 185 -8.94 14.92 -10.36
C GLU A 185 -10.08 15.57 -11.16
N ARG A 186 -10.80 14.80 -11.98
CA ARG A 186 -11.87 15.33 -12.84
C ARG A 186 -13.08 15.86 -12.09
N LEU A 187 -13.46 15.19 -11.01
CA LEU A 187 -14.74 15.44 -10.33
C LEU A 187 -14.57 16.18 -8.99
N GLY A 188 -13.34 16.30 -8.50
CA GLY A 188 -13.02 16.92 -7.22
C GLY A 188 -12.98 18.46 -7.25
N GLY A 189 -13.12 19.08 -8.41
CA GLY A 189 -13.08 20.55 -8.55
C GLY A 189 -11.68 21.14 -8.32
N LYS A 190 -10.63 20.36 -8.60
CA LYS A 190 -9.22 20.77 -8.56
C LYS A 190 -8.55 20.38 -9.88
N ASP A 191 -7.49 21.07 -10.26
CA ASP A 191 -6.80 20.78 -11.51
C ASP A 191 -5.98 19.48 -11.42
N ARG A 192 -5.60 19.08 -10.19
CA ARG A 192 -4.80 17.89 -9.92
C ARG A 192 -5.28 17.09 -8.73
N PHE A 193 -5.15 15.77 -8.80
CA PHE A 193 -5.46 14.85 -7.69
C PHE A 193 -4.80 15.28 -6.36
N PHE A 194 -3.51 15.60 -6.36
CA PHE A 194 -2.81 15.94 -5.12
C PHE A 194 -3.32 17.25 -4.48
N GLU A 195 -3.84 18.20 -5.26
CA GLU A 195 -4.42 19.43 -4.71
C GLU A 195 -5.74 19.16 -3.98
N TYR A 196 -6.51 18.19 -4.47
CA TYR A 196 -7.69 17.71 -3.77
C TYR A 196 -7.31 17.13 -2.42
N VAL A 197 -6.30 16.26 -2.37
CA VAL A 197 -5.83 15.65 -1.12
C VAL A 197 -5.24 16.70 -0.17
N ASP A 198 -4.39 17.61 -0.67
CA ASP A 198 -3.79 18.69 0.13
C ASP A 198 -4.87 19.53 0.82
N HIS A 199 -5.96 19.85 0.12
CA HIS A 199 -7.05 20.67 0.65
C HIS A 199 -8.03 19.89 1.54
N HIS A 200 -8.57 18.77 1.04
CA HIS A 200 -9.70 18.07 1.66
C HIS A 200 -9.31 16.96 2.65
N ILE A 201 -8.03 16.60 2.70
CA ILE A 201 -7.52 15.59 3.63
C ILE A 201 -6.45 16.22 4.52
N PHE A 202 -5.34 16.68 3.94
CA PHE A 202 -4.23 17.20 4.75
C PHE A 202 -4.60 18.49 5.47
N GLY A 203 -5.24 19.44 4.77
CA GLY A 203 -5.74 20.68 5.37
C GLY A 203 -6.77 20.42 6.47
N ALA A 204 -7.69 19.49 6.25
CA ALA A 204 -8.75 19.13 7.21
C ALA A 204 -8.20 18.54 8.52
N LEU A 205 -7.07 17.82 8.46
CA LEU A 205 -6.42 17.20 9.61
C LEU A 205 -5.19 17.97 10.13
N GLY A 206 -4.82 19.08 9.49
CA GLY A 206 -3.60 19.84 9.83
C GLY A 206 -2.30 19.09 9.54
N MET A 207 -2.27 18.22 8.52
CA MET A 207 -1.11 17.42 8.13
C MET A 207 -0.11 18.25 7.30
N THR A 208 0.62 19.13 7.98
CA THR A 208 1.51 20.12 7.33
C THR A 208 2.83 19.53 6.79
N ALA A 209 3.15 18.28 7.12
CA ALA A 209 4.34 17.58 6.65
C ALA A 209 3.99 16.31 5.85
N SER A 210 2.91 16.39 5.07
CA SER A 210 2.45 15.37 4.13
C SER A 210 2.29 15.93 2.73
N THR A 211 2.73 15.19 1.70
CA THR A 211 2.58 15.59 0.30
C THR A 211 2.83 14.42 -0.67
N TYR A 212 2.25 14.51 -1.87
CA TYR A 212 2.61 13.65 -3.02
C TYR A 212 3.81 14.16 -3.82
N ARG A 213 4.35 15.35 -3.48
CA ARG A 213 5.48 15.99 -4.19
C ARG A 213 6.60 16.37 -3.22
N PRO A 214 7.17 15.41 -2.48
CA PRO A 214 8.06 15.70 -1.35
C PRO A 214 9.30 16.49 -1.75
N ALA A 215 9.89 16.23 -2.92
CA ALA A 215 11.05 16.97 -3.42
C ALA A 215 10.77 18.46 -3.70
N LEU A 216 9.49 18.85 -3.86
CA LEU A 216 9.08 20.24 -4.06
C LEU A 216 8.70 20.96 -2.75
N VAL A 217 8.76 20.26 -1.61
CA VAL A 217 8.37 20.77 -0.29
C VAL A 217 9.58 20.67 0.66
N PRO A 218 10.42 21.70 0.75
CA PRO A 218 11.73 21.61 1.40
C PRO A 218 11.72 21.13 2.86
N HIS A 219 10.73 21.55 3.66
CA HIS A 219 10.64 21.14 5.06
C HIS A 219 10.22 19.66 5.22
N VAL A 220 9.46 19.11 4.27
CA VAL A 220 9.14 17.67 4.22
C VAL A 220 10.39 16.90 3.76
N TRP A 221 11.02 17.35 2.67
CA TRP A 221 12.18 16.68 2.09
C TRP A 221 13.38 16.60 3.04
N LYS A 222 13.60 17.67 3.81
CA LYS A 222 14.67 17.75 4.81
C LYS A 222 14.49 16.75 5.95
N ARG A 223 13.26 16.31 6.23
CA ARG A 223 12.93 15.37 7.32
C ARG A 223 12.87 13.91 6.86
N ARG A 224 13.07 13.64 5.57
CA ARG A 224 12.88 12.31 5.02
C ARG A 224 13.91 11.33 5.59
N LEU A 225 13.46 10.13 5.92
CA LEU A 225 14.35 8.98 5.91
C LEU A 225 14.74 8.74 4.43
N GLN A 226 16.02 8.79 4.12
CA GLN A 226 16.49 8.70 2.73
C GLN A 226 16.15 7.33 2.14
N MET A 227 15.62 7.32 0.91
CA MET A 227 15.43 6.08 0.17
C MET A 227 16.77 5.50 -0.24
N VAL A 228 17.00 4.24 0.10
CA VAL A 228 18.23 3.51 -0.23
C VAL A 228 17.92 2.16 -0.84
N GLU A 229 18.85 1.64 -1.64
CA GLU A 229 18.79 0.28 -2.16
C GLU A 229 20.00 -0.53 -1.64
N ARG A 230 19.75 -1.74 -1.15
CA ARG A 230 20.80 -2.69 -0.83
C ARG A 230 21.41 -3.25 -2.10
N LYS A 231 22.73 -3.13 -2.22
CA LYS A 231 23.56 -3.83 -3.21
C LYS A 231 24.51 -4.79 -2.50
N VAL A 232 24.97 -5.80 -3.24
CA VAL A 232 25.96 -6.76 -2.76
C VAL A 232 27.19 -6.67 -3.67
N ASP A 233 28.35 -6.40 -3.07
CA ASP A 233 29.63 -6.43 -3.77
C ASP A 233 30.12 -7.86 -3.94
N THR A 234 29.85 -8.43 -5.11
CA THR A 234 30.21 -9.80 -5.50
C THR A 234 31.71 -9.99 -5.73
N SER A 235 32.53 -8.94 -5.72
CA SER A 235 33.99 -9.05 -5.81
C SER A 235 34.64 -9.56 -4.52
N THR A 236 33.92 -9.47 -3.39
CA THR A 236 34.37 -9.98 -2.09
C THR A 236 33.94 -11.44 -1.90
N LYS A 237 34.81 -12.26 -1.27
CA LYS A 237 34.55 -13.71 -1.05
C LYS A 237 33.20 -14.03 -0.38
N ASN A 238 32.61 -13.08 0.36
CA ASN A 238 31.37 -13.27 1.11
C ASN A 238 30.24 -12.32 0.67
N GLY A 239 30.41 -11.52 -0.38
CA GLY A 239 29.40 -10.54 -0.80
C GLY A 239 29.13 -9.47 0.25
N LYS A 240 29.91 -8.38 0.30
CA LYS A 240 29.67 -7.28 1.25
C LYS A 240 28.45 -6.46 0.81
N ALA A 241 27.41 -6.40 1.65
CA ALA A 241 26.28 -5.53 1.40
C ALA A 241 26.64 -4.06 1.65
N TYR A 242 26.10 -3.17 0.81
CA TYR A 242 26.21 -1.71 0.96
C TYR A 242 24.94 -1.03 0.43
N PHE A 243 24.77 0.24 0.74
CA PHE A 243 23.61 1.02 0.32
C PHE A 243 23.97 2.04 -0.76
N VAL A 244 23.05 2.24 -1.69
CA VAL A 244 23.09 3.32 -2.67
C VAL A 244 21.87 4.21 -2.50
N ALA A 245 22.05 5.54 -2.62
CA ALA A 245 20.94 6.47 -2.55
C ALA A 245 19.98 6.28 -3.74
N ARG A 246 18.68 6.25 -3.45
CA ARG A 246 17.60 6.05 -4.42
C ARG A 246 16.44 7.04 -4.22
N ASP A 247 16.74 8.25 -3.77
CA ASP A 247 15.73 9.30 -3.55
C ASP A 247 14.86 9.59 -4.78
N LYS A 248 15.38 9.39 -6.00
CA LYS A 248 14.62 9.51 -7.25
C LYS A 248 13.45 8.51 -7.37
N ASP A 249 13.49 7.41 -6.60
CA ASP A 249 12.41 6.42 -6.52
C ASP A 249 11.44 6.75 -5.37
N THR A 250 11.52 7.95 -4.80
CA THR A 250 10.51 8.43 -3.86
C THR A 250 9.27 8.86 -4.63
N TYR A 251 8.25 8.02 -4.62
CA TYR A 251 6.96 8.29 -5.28
C TYR A 251 5.78 8.00 -4.37
N GLY A 252 4.61 8.52 -4.73
CA GLY A 252 3.39 8.39 -3.94
C GLY A 252 3.37 9.32 -2.74
N LEU A 253 2.60 8.93 -1.73
CA LEU A 253 2.40 9.74 -0.53
C LEU A 253 3.61 9.68 0.39
N THR A 254 4.21 10.85 0.69
CA THR A 254 5.19 11.02 1.77
C THR A 254 4.55 11.74 2.94
N CYS A 255 4.69 11.20 4.15
CA CYS A 255 4.10 11.76 5.37
C CYS A 255 5.09 11.74 6.53
N SER A 256 4.98 12.73 7.41
CA SER A 256 5.55 12.63 8.76
C SER A 256 4.81 11.59 9.59
N ILE A 257 5.50 11.02 10.57
CA ILE A 257 4.91 10.04 11.50
C ILE A 257 3.76 10.63 12.31
N SER A 258 3.86 11.89 12.74
CA SER A 258 2.76 12.58 13.44
C SER A 258 1.55 12.84 12.53
N ASP A 259 1.75 13.12 11.25
CA ASP A 259 0.64 13.30 10.31
C ASP A 259 -0.06 11.98 9.99
N LEU A 260 0.70 10.88 9.86
CA LEU A 260 0.11 9.54 9.78
C LEU A 260 -0.71 9.19 11.03
N ALA A 261 -0.21 9.53 12.22
CA ALA A 261 -0.94 9.30 13.46
C ALA A 261 -2.29 10.05 13.49
N ARG A 262 -2.34 11.29 12.99
CA ARG A 262 -3.60 12.05 12.86
C ARG A 262 -4.56 11.40 11.87
N LEU A 263 -4.05 10.95 10.72
CA LEU A 263 -4.86 10.31 9.68
C LEU A 263 -5.49 9.00 10.17
N PHE A 264 -4.68 8.12 10.77
CA PHE A 264 -5.18 6.85 11.31
C PHE A 264 -6.06 7.04 12.55
N GLY A 265 -5.76 8.03 13.40
CA GLY A 265 -6.65 8.43 14.49
C GLY A 265 -8.02 8.88 13.98
N ASP A 266 -8.05 9.75 12.96
CA ASP A 266 -9.31 10.24 12.39
C ASP A 266 -10.18 9.12 11.80
N ILE A 267 -9.60 8.22 11.00
CA ILE A 267 -10.38 7.17 10.32
C ILE A 267 -10.87 6.08 11.28
N MET A 268 -10.18 5.86 12.41
CA MET A 268 -10.66 4.98 13.49
C MET A 268 -11.71 5.65 14.38
N SER A 269 -11.75 6.99 14.41
CA SER A 269 -12.61 7.75 15.31
C SER A 269 -14.09 7.64 14.92
N PRO A 270 -15.01 7.51 15.90
CA PRO A 270 -16.45 7.65 15.64
C PRO A 270 -16.81 9.06 15.16
N ASP A 271 -16.00 10.07 15.46
CA ASP A 271 -16.13 11.47 15.02
C ASP A 271 -15.17 11.80 13.86
N CYS A 272 -14.96 10.85 12.94
CA CYS A 272 -14.11 10.99 11.76
C CYS A 272 -14.47 12.27 10.99
N LYS A 273 -13.46 13.12 10.72
CA LYS A 273 -13.63 14.37 9.97
C LYS A 273 -13.62 14.12 8.46
N LEU A 274 -12.89 13.10 8.01
CA LEU A 274 -12.69 12.86 6.58
C LEU A 274 -13.88 12.19 5.90
N LEU A 275 -14.60 11.31 6.61
CA LEU A 275 -15.77 10.59 6.12
C LEU A 275 -16.84 10.58 7.21
N GLN A 276 -17.94 11.27 6.96
CA GLN A 276 -19.00 11.48 7.94
C GLN A 276 -19.98 10.30 8.03
N ARG A 277 -20.06 9.48 6.99
CA ARG A 277 -21.02 8.38 6.91
C ARG A 277 -20.42 7.06 7.36
N GLN A 278 -21.12 6.38 8.26
CA GLN A 278 -20.69 5.11 8.85
C GLN A 278 -20.44 4.05 7.78
N GLU A 279 -21.35 3.92 6.82
CA GLU A 279 -21.29 2.93 5.74
C GLU A 279 -20.04 3.08 4.85
N HIS A 280 -19.52 4.31 4.69
CA HIS A 280 -18.30 4.55 3.92
C HIS A 280 -17.03 4.26 4.74
N ARG A 281 -17.06 4.54 6.05
CA ARG A 281 -15.97 4.14 6.94
C ARG A 281 -15.88 2.63 7.08
N ASP A 282 -17.02 1.95 7.10
CA ASP A 282 -17.09 0.49 7.18
C ASP A 282 -16.42 -0.20 5.99
N LEU A 283 -16.37 0.44 4.80
CA LEU A 283 -15.60 -0.07 3.66
C LEU A 283 -14.12 -0.29 3.96
N PHE A 284 -13.54 0.43 4.93
CA PHE A 284 -12.13 0.29 5.32
C PHE A 284 -11.89 -0.78 6.39
N PHE A 285 -12.94 -1.32 7.03
CA PHE A 285 -12.79 -2.18 8.21
C PHE A 285 -13.69 -3.43 8.22
N MET A 286 -14.59 -3.57 7.24
CA MET A 286 -15.51 -4.71 7.12
C MET A 286 -15.22 -5.49 5.83
N PRO A 287 -15.43 -6.82 5.82
CA PRO A 287 -15.20 -7.64 4.64
C PRO A 287 -16.03 -7.14 3.46
N GLN A 288 -15.39 -6.98 2.30
CA GLN A 288 -16.04 -6.48 1.09
C GLN A 288 -16.21 -7.56 0.01
N LEU A 289 -15.50 -8.69 0.13
CA LEU A 289 -15.65 -9.83 -0.75
C LEU A 289 -16.58 -10.85 -0.09
N THR A 290 -17.63 -11.24 -0.81
CA THR A 290 -18.54 -12.31 -0.36
C THR A 290 -17.73 -13.59 -0.15
N PRO A 291 -17.82 -14.26 1.02
CA PRO A 291 -17.11 -15.50 1.27
C PRO A 291 -17.37 -16.53 0.18
N SER A 292 -16.31 -17.19 -0.28
CA SER A 292 -16.33 -18.19 -1.36
C SER A 292 -16.77 -17.69 -2.74
N SER A 293 -16.97 -16.39 -2.97
CA SER A 293 -17.09 -15.82 -4.32
C SER A 293 -15.80 -16.03 -5.13
N HIS A 294 -15.86 -15.89 -6.46
CA HIS A 294 -14.66 -15.98 -7.31
C HIS A 294 -13.58 -14.97 -6.86
N ALA A 295 -13.95 -13.72 -6.58
CA ALA A 295 -13.02 -12.71 -6.08
C ALA A 295 -12.37 -13.10 -4.74
N HIS A 296 -13.14 -13.64 -3.79
CA HIS A 296 -12.59 -14.11 -2.52
C HIS A 296 -11.65 -15.31 -2.71
N GLN A 297 -11.99 -16.26 -3.58
CA GLN A 297 -11.11 -17.38 -3.89
C GLN A 297 -9.82 -16.93 -4.59
N SER A 298 -9.90 -15.99 -5.54
CA SER A 298 -8.73 -15.39 -6.18
C SER A 298 -7.81 -14.67 -5.19
N LEU A 299 -8.38 -13.91 -4.25
CA LEU A 299 -7.61 -13.27 -3.17
C LEU A 299 -6.78 -14.31 -2.39
N LEU A 300 -7.40 -15.41 -1.99
CA LEU A 300 -6.76 -16.45 -1.17
C LEU A 300 -5.76 -17.31 -1.95
N ALA A 301 -5.98 -17.49 -3.26
CA ALA A 301 -5.11 -18.26 -4.14
C ALA A 301 -3.74 -17.60 -4.35
N GLU A 302 -3.69 -16.27 -4.31
CA GLU A 302 -2.46 -15.50 -4.47
C GLU A 302 -1.90 -15.08 -3.10
N THR A 303 -0.88 -15.83 -2.64
CA THR A 303 -0.26 -15.65 -1.33
C THR A 303 0.35 -14.27 -1.10
N THR A 304 0.70 -13.55 -2.18
CA THR A 304 1.25 -12.19 -2.09
C THR A 304 0.30 -11.20 -1.46
N ASN A 305 -1.01 -11.44 -1.55
CA ASN A 305 -2.03 -10.52 -1.05
C ASN A 305 -2.08 -10.41 0.48
N TYR A 306 -1.51 -11.36 1.22
CA TYR A 306 -1.60 -11.39 2.68
C TYR A 306 -0.33 -11.85 3.39
N GLY A 307 0.54 -12.63 2.74
CA GLY A 307 1.64 -13.24 3.47
C GLY A 307 2.78 -12.26 3.82
N PHE A 308 2.69 -10.98 3.42
CA PHE A 308 3.56 -9.93 3.97
C PHE A 308 3.44 -9.79 5.49
N LEU A 309 2.36 -10.30 6.07
CA LEU A 309 2.15 -10.42 7.52
C LEU A 309 2.92 -11.59 8.16
N LEU A 310 3.65 -12.38 7.36
CA LEU A 310 4.41 -13.55 7.81
C LEU A 310 5.91 -13.35 7.54
N PRO A 311 6.78 -14.00 8.32
CA PRO A 311 8.22 -13.90 8.10
C PRO A 311 8.65 -14.61 6.82
N LEU A 312 9.67 -14.07 6.16
CA LEU A 312 10.36 -14.64 5.00
C LEU A 312 11.40 -15.67 5.45
N LYS A 313 11.56 -16.75 4.68
CA LYS A 313 12.68 -17.70 4.86
C LYS A 313 14.01 -17.09 4.40
N GLN A 314 15.06 -17.37 5.17
CA GLN A 314 16.38 -16.74 5.06
C GLN A 314 17.10 -16.97 3.72
N ASP A 315 16.77 -18.05 3.00
CA ASP A 315 17.47 -18.48 1.77
C ASP A 315 16.70 -18.15 0.48
N VAL A 316 15.64 -17.34 0.55
CA VAL A 316 14.78 -17.06 -0.59
C VAL A 316 14.54 -15.56 -0.75
N SER A 317 15.55 -14.84 -1.24
CA SER A 317 15.34 -13.47 -1.69
C SER A 317 14.38 -13.47 -2.88
N HIS A 318 13.29 -12.71 -2.80
CA HIS A 318 12.33 -12.45 -3.87
C HIS A 318 11.43 -13.61 -4.34
N LYS A 319 11.60 -14.84 -3.84
CA LYS A 319 10.62 -15.93 -4.02
C LYS A 319 10.06 -16.32 -2.67
N VAL A 320 8.91 -15.81 -2.37
CA VAL A 320 8.43 -15.78 -0.99
C VAL A 320 7.84 -17.15 -0.58
N SER A 321 8.05 -17.54 0.68
CA SER A 321 7.74 -18.86 1.24
C SER A 321 6.47 -18.90 2.11
N TRP A 322 5.46 -18.14 1.72
CA TRP A 322 4.18 -17.86 2.40
C TRP A 322 3.03 -18.83 2.09
N ALA A 323 3.28 -20.00 1.51
CA ALA A 323 2.23 -20.98 1.26
C ALA A 323 1.70 -21.59 2.57
N LEU A 324 0.54 -21.10 3.03
CA LEU A 324 -0.26 -21.72 4.08
C LEU A 324 -1.28 -22.66 3.44
N THR A 325 -1.36 -23.89 3.94
CA THR A 325 -2.34 -24.88 3.48
C THR A 325 -3.09 -25.45 4.70
N PRO A 326 -4.40 -25.17 4.86
CA PRO A 326 -5.22 -24.26 4.04
C PRO A 326 -4.77 -22.79 4.13
N PRO A 327 -5.18 -21.91 3.19
CA PRO A 327 -4.91 -20.48 3.28
C PRO A 327 -5.56 -19.88 4.54
N PRO A 328 -5.02 -18.75 5.05
CA PRO A 328 -5.59 -18.06 6.20
C PRO A 328 -6.98 -17.47 5.87
N ALA A 329 -7.78 -17.25 6.91
CA ALA A 329 -9.07 -16.58 6.83
C ALA A 329 -8.85 -15.07 6.62
N MET A 330 -8.88 -14.65 5.36
CA MET A 330 -8.60 -13.28 4.93
C MET A 330 -9.69 -12.76 4.00
N ASN A 331 -9.96 -11.46 4.10
CA ASN A 331 -10.79 -10.70 3.17
C ASN A 331 -10.05 -9.46 2.67
N TRP A 332 -10.75 -8.61 1.92
CA TRP A 332 -10.24 -7.32 1.46
C TRP A 332 -11.17 -6.18 1.84
N THR A 333 -10.60 -5.00 2.02
CA THR A 333 -11.27 -3.73 2.33
C THR A 333 -10.80 -2.64 1.39
N ALA A 334 -11.44 -1.46 1.43
CA ALA A 334 -10.93 -0.28 0.75
C ALA A 334 -9.57 0.22 1.31
N ALA A 335 -9.06 -0.33 2.42
CA ALA A 335 -7.74 0.02 2.97
C ALA A 335 -6.65 -1.02 2.65
N GLY A 336 -7.01 -2.30 2.53
CA GLY A 336 -6.07 -3.41 2.39
C GLY A 336 -6.65 -4.75 2.85
N ALA A 337 -5.78 -5.71 3.11
CA ALA A 337 -6.14 -7.06 3.55
C ALA A 337 -6.76 -7.04 4.95
N LEU A 338 -7.79 -7.85 5.19
CA LEU A 338 -8.51 -7.97 6.47
C LEU A 338 -8.34 -9.38 7.04
N VAL A 339 -7.94 -9.45 8.31
CA VAL A 339 -7.89 -10.70 9.07
C VAL A 339 -9.28 -11.05 9.61
N GLU A 340 -9.83 -12.21 9.23
CA GLU A 340 -11.21 -12.60 9.60
C GLU A 340 -11.29 -13.55 10.81
N GLU A 341 -10.18 -14.18 11.21
CA GLU A 341 -10.14 -15.13 12.32
C GLU A 341 -8.87 -14.97 13.17
N ASP A 342 -9.02 -15.03 14.50
CA ASP A 342 -7.89 -15.01 15.43
C ASP A 342 -6.98 -16.22 15.22
N GLY A 343 -5.67 -16.01 15.22
CA GLY A 343 -4.70 -17.10 15.08
C GLY A 343 -4.56 -17.68 13.67
N THR A 344 -5.29 -17.15 12.69
CA THR A 344 -5.22 -17.61 11.29
C THR A 344 -3.86 -17.34 10.63
N LEU A 345 -3.15 -16.31 11.11
CA LEU A 345 -1.79 -15.96 10.72
C LEU A 345 -0.81 -16.48 11.78
N PRO A 346 -0.12 -17.62 11.55
CA PRO A 346 0.67 -18.30 12.56
C PRO A 346 1.76 -17.41 13.13
N GLY A 347 1.81 -17.28 14.46
CA GLY A 347 2.86 -16.53 15.15
C GLY A 347 2.81 -15.01 14.97
N SER A 348 1.72 -14.42 14.46
CA SER A 348 1.61 -12.97 14.24
C SER A 348 1.00 -12.19 15.40
N CYS A 349 0.27 -12.84 16.34
CA CYS A 349 -0.55 -12.19 17.37
C CYS A 349 -1.57 -11.15 16.85
N ILE A 350 -1.75 -11.03 15.53
CA ILE A 350 -2.68 -10.08 14.92
C ILE A 350 -4.11 -10.59 15.15
N PRO A 351 -4.98 -9.78 15.78
CA PRO A 351 -6.35 -10.19 16.06
C PRO A 351 -7.24 -10.07 14.81
N LYS A 352 -8.36 -10.79 14.83
CA LYS A 352 -9.49 -10.60 13.91
C LYS A 352 -9.91 -9.13 13.84
N GLY A 353 -10.36 -8.70 12.66
CA GLY A 353 -10.81 -7.33 12.41
C GLY A 353 -9.65 -6.37 12.13
N THR A 354 -8.41 -6.88 12.08
CA THR A 354 -7.24 -6.08 11.75
C THR A 354 -7.10 -5.96 10.24
N VAL A 355 -6.99 -4.73 9.77
CA VAL A 355 -6.71 -4.39 8.38
C VAL A 355 -5.24 -4.04 8.24
N ALA A 356 -4.60 -4.50 7.18
CA ALA A 356 -3.19 -4.31 6.97
C ALA A 356 -2.86 -4.02 5.52
N PHE A 357 -1.77 -3.28 5.33
CA PHE A 357 -1.18 -3.11 4.02
C PHE A 357 0.30 -2.80 4.12
N GLU A 358 0.98 -2.88 2.98
CA GLU A 358 2.42 -2.71 2.91
C GLU A 358 2.85 -1.75 1.80
N GLY A 359 4.11 -1.33 1.91
CA GLY A 359 4.78 -0.48 0.94
C GLY A 359 6.09 -1.12 0.51
N GLN A 360 6.45 -0.90 -0.75
CA GLN A 360 7.66 -1.43 -1.37
C GLN A 360 8.93 -1.22 -0.53
N PRO A 361 9.16 -0.08 0.16
CA PRO A 361 10.40 0.11 0.88
C PRO A 361 10.35 -0.50 2.28
N ASN A 362 9.80 -1.72 2.38
CA ASN A 362 9.63 -2.53 3.59
C ASN A 362 8.86 -1.79 4.70
N ILE A 363 7.69 -1.24 4.35
CA ILE A 363 6.75 -0.63 5.29
C ILE A 363 5.60 -1.60 5.50
N ILE A 364 5.19 -1.82 6.75
CA ILE A 364 3.96 -2.56 7.06
C ILE A 364 3.21 -1.78 8.14
N TRP A 365 1.92 -1.57 7.91
CA TRP A 365 1.02 -1.10 8.95
C TRP A 365 -0.14 -2.05 9.16
N THR A 366 -0.65 -2.08 10.39
CA THR A 366 -1.86 -2.80 10.79
C THR A 366 -2.74 -1.86 11.60
N VAL A 367 -4.05 -1.96 11.42
CA VAL A 367 -5.03 -1.13 12.14
C VAL A 367 -6.23 -1.98 12.51
N ASN A 368 -6.68 -1.88 13.76
CA ASN A 368 -7.88 -2.53 14.25
C ASN A 368 -8.76 -1.48 14.92
N ARG A 369 -9.88 -1.16 14.28
CA ARG A 369 -10.81 -0.11 14.73
C ARG A 369 -11.47 -0.48 16.06
N GLU A 370 -11.84 -1.75 16.26
CA GLU A 370 -12.50 -2.22 17.49
C GLU A 370 -11.56 -2.14 18.70
N LYS A 371 -10.29 -2.53 18.51
CA LYS A 371 -9.24 -2.38 19.54
C LYS A 371 -8.77 -0.94 19.71
N GLY A 372 -9.06 -0.07 18.73
CA GLY A 372 -8.56 1.30 18.68
C GLY A 372 -7.04 1.34 18.67
N ARG A 373 -6.41 0.53 17.81
CA ARG A 373 -4.95 0.41 17.69
C ARG A 373 -4.53 0.48 16.24
N MET A 374 -3.48 1.26 15.97
CA MET A 374 -2.71 1.18 14.73
C MET A 374 -1.23 1.01 15.07
N MET A 375 -0.56 0.17 14.28
CA MET A 375 0.86 -0.11 14.40
C MET A 375 1.50 0.07 13.03
N LEU A 376 2.70 0.66 12.98
CA LEU A 376 3.47 0.79 11.75
C LEU A 376 4.94 0.56 12.04
N PHE A 377 5.56 -0.26 11.20
CA PHE A 377 7.00 -0.30 11.00
C PHE A 377 7.29 0.31 9.64
N GLY A 378 8.24 1.23 9.56
CA GLY A 378 8.66 1.83 8.32
C GLY A 378 10.17 2.00 8.22
N THR A 379 10.75 1.48 7.14
CA THR A 379 12.07 1.88 6.66
C THR A 379 11.92 2.50 5.25
N GLN A 380 13.04 2.86 4.64
CA GLN A 380 13.10 3.35 3.25
C GLN A 380 14.13 2.53 2.46
N LEU A 381 14.02 1.20 2.56
CA LEU A 381 14.98 0.25 2.00
C LEU A 381 14.36 -0.54 0.84
N LEU A 382 15.03 -0.50 -0.30
CA LEU A 382 14.77 -1.33 -1.47
C LEU A 382 15.81 -2.48 -1.57
N PRO A 383 15.49 -3.58 -2.24
CA PRO A 383 14.18 -3.94 -2.81
C PRO A 383 13.12 -4.22 -1.74
N GLY A 384 11.85 -4.27 -2.15
CA GLY A 384 10.78 -4.78 -1.30
C GLY A 384 11.00 -6.24 -0.94
N TYR A 385 10.44 -6.65 0.21
CA TYR A 385 10.68 -7.95 0.82
C TYR A 385 12.18 -8.22 1.07
N ASP A 386 12.92 -7.20 1.49
CA ASP A 386 14.26 -7.39 2.00
C ASP A 386 14.17 -8.23 3.27
N VAL A 387 14.71 -9.45 3.24
CA VAL A 387 14.51 -10.46 4.30
C VAL A 387 14.77 -9.93 5.70
N LYS A 388 15.82 -9.12 5.87
CA LYS A 388 16.20 -8.59 7.19
C LYS A 388 15.22 -7.51 7.65
N ALA A 389 14.90 -6.56 6.77
CA ALA A 389 13.94 -5.50 7.11
C ALA A 389 12.53 -6.04 7.32
N HIS A 390 12.06 -6.92 6.43
CA HIS A 390 10.74 -7.54 6.50
C HIS A 390 10.55 -8.35 7.78
N ASN A 391 11.50 -9.23 8.10
CA ASN A 391 11.37 -10.07 9.30
C ASN A 391 11.42 -9.24 10.59
N LEU A 392 12.16 -8.13 10.59
CA LEU A 392 12.12 -7.19 11.71
C LEU A 392 10.77 -6.46 11.81
N ALA A 393 10.15 -6.10 10.68
CA ALA A 393 8.81 -5.52 10.65
C ALA A 393 7.76 -6.50 11.20
N VAL A 394 7.81 -7.77 10.79
CA VAL A 394 6.90 -8.81 11.32
C VAL A 394 7.14 -9.06 12.81
N GLN A 395 8.41 -9.10 13.25
CA GLN A 395 8.76 -9.21 14.67
C GLN A 395 8.22 -8.02 15.48
N PHE A 396 8.32 -6.80 14.95
CA PHE A 396 7.72 -5.62 15.56
C PHE A 396 6.21 -5.79 15.74
N LEU A 397 5.50 -6.18 14.69
CA LEU A 397 4.05 -6.36 14.74
C LEU A 397 3.66 -7.41 15.77
N TYR A 398 4.37 -8.54 15.84
CA TYR A 398 4.17 -9.55 16.87
C TYR A 398 4.33 -8.97 18.29
N ASP A 399 5.45 -8.32 18.57
CA ASP A 399 5.73 -7.75 19.89
C ASP A 399 4.74 -6.64 20.26
N ALA A 400 4.34 -5.82 19.28
CA ALA A 400 3.41 -4.72 19.47
C ALA A 400 1.98 -5.21 19.71
N TRP A 401 1.46 -6.17 18.93
CA TRP A 401 0.14 -6.77 19.18
C TRP A 401 0.09 -7.53 20.49
N LYS A 402 1.16 -8.25 20.84
CA LYS A 402 1.27 -8.92 22.15
C LYS A 402 1.28 -7.94 23.33
N THR A 403 1.85 -6.74 23.15
CA THR A 403 2.01 -5.76 24.23
C THR A 403 0.83 -4.78 24.34
N PHE A 404 0.26 -4.37 23.21
CA PHE A 404 -0.70 -3.26 23.12
C PHE A 404 -2.08 -3.63 22.55
N GLY A 405 -2.26 -4.88 22.09
CA GLY A 405 -3.45 -5.39 21.37
C GLY A 405 -4.67 -5.75 22.20
#